data_AF-A0A6G1YMZ7-F1
#
_entry.id   AF-A0A6G1YMZ7-F1
#
_cell.length_a   1.000
_cell.length_b   1.000
_cell.length_c   1.000
_cell.angle_alpha   90.00
_cell.angle_beta   90.00
_cell.angle_gamma   90.00
#
_symmetry.space_group_name_H-M   'P 1'
#
loop_
_entity.id
_entity.type
_entity.pdbx_description
1 polymer ?
#
loop_
_entity_poly.entity_id
_entity_poly.type
_entity_poly.pdbx_seq_one_letter_code
_entity_poly.pdbx_strand_id
1 'polypeptide(L)'
;MRDHKPKVFTDVRTIILPTKFQYLTAGLSSTINSSWGGLAVAEYWPRINGSLTLQVHVGMMKLITSNVANGHTVIAARASSLLFAIVATIFGIILTKNLMDLASKRYVVEE
;
A
#
# COMPACT_ATOMS: atom_id res chain seq x y z
N MET A 1 22.97 26.53 20.24
CA MET A 1 21.70 25.79 20.08
C MET A 1 20.72 26.35 21.09
N ARG A 2 19.57 26.89 20.66
CA ARG A 2 18.56 27.43 21.60
C ARG A 2 17.82 26.26 22.25
N ASP A 3 17.52 26.36 23.54
CA ASP A 3 16.73 25.37 24.27
C ASP A 3 15.36 25.19 23.62
N HIS A 4 15.22 24.10 22.85
CA HIS A 4 13.95 23.73 22.24
C HIS A 4 13.12 22.99 23.29
N LYS A 5 12.11 23.66 23.85
CA LYS A 5 11.12 22.99 24.71
C LYS A 5 10.22 22.13 23.83
N PRO A 6 10.29 20.79 23.94
CA PRO A 6 9.59 19.92 23.01
C PRO A 6 8.08 20.07 23.17
N LYS A 7 7.40 20.34 22.06
CA LYS A 7 5.95 20.36 21.96
C LYS A 7 5.56 19.23 21.01
N VAL A 8 5.18 18.08 21.57
CA VAL A 8 4.96 16.83 20.81
C VAL A 8 4.20 17.05 19.50
N PHE A 9 3.06 17.74 19.52
CA PHE A 9 2.26 17.95 18.31
C PHE A 9 2.93 18.89 17.28
N THR A 10 3.56 19.97 17.76
CA THR A 10 4.29 20.90 16.91
C THR A 10 5.49 20.21 16.29
N ASP A 11 6.31 19.55 17.11
CA ASP A 11 7.55 18.91 16.69
C ASP A 11 7.30 17.73 15.75
N VAL A 12 6.27 16.93 16.00
CA VAL A 12 5.85 15.86 15.09
C VAL A 12 5.50 16.45 13.71
N ARG A 13 4.73 17.54 13.68
CA ARG A 13 4.26 18.15 12.43
C ARG A 13 5.35 18.91 11.67
N THR A 14 6.20 19.65 12.37
CA THR A 14 7.17 20.57 11.74
C THR A 14 8.57 20.02 11.62
N ILE A 15 8.93 18.99 12.39
CA ILE A 15 10.29 18.42 12.40
C ILE A 15 10.21 16.95 11.97
N ILE A 16 9.52 16.09 12.73
CA ILE A 16 9.60 14.63 12.53
C ILE A 16 8.96 14.20 11.20
N LEU A 17 7.75 14.67 10.89
CA LEU A 17 7.03 14.29 9.68
C LEU A 17 7.79 14.67 8.39
N PRO A 18 8.28 15.92 8.25
CA PRO A 18 9.10 16.30 7.09
C PRO A 18 10.38 15.47 6.98
N THR A 19 11.16 15.34 8.07
CA THR A 19 12.45 14.63 8.05
C THR A 19 12.29 13.13 7.80
N LYS A 20 11.18 12.52 8.22
CA LYS A 20 10.88 11.10 8.01
C LYS A 20 9.99 10.82 6.79
N PHE A 21 9.66 11.82 5.99
CA PHE A 21 8.69 11.69 4.90
C PHE A 21 9.09 10.63 3.86
N GLN A 22 10.39 10.50 3.55
CA GLN A 22 10.92 9.45 2.67
C GLN A 22 10.63 8.04 3.20
N TYR A 23 10.91 7.81 4.48
CA TYR A 23 10.69 6.52 5.14
C TYR A 23 9.20 6.20 5.24
N LEU A 24 8.36 7.19 5.57
CA LEU A 24 6.91 7.03 5.61
C LEU A 24 6.34 6.69 4.24
N THR A 25 6.82 7.36 3.19
CA THR A 25 6.45 7.08 1.81
C THR A 25 6.77 5.64 1.43
N ALA A 26 7.99 5.18 1.70
CA ALA A 26 8.39 3.80 1.39
C ALA A 26 7.56 2.77 2.17
N GLY A 27 7.31 3.02 3.46
CA GLY A 27 6.48 2.16 4.30
C GLY A 27 5.02 2.10 3.85
N LEU A 28 4.42 3.25 3.51
CA LEU A 28 3.06 3.33 2.98
C LEU A 28 2.94 2.62 1.63
N SER A 29 3.89 2.85 0.72
CA SER A 29 3.92 2.17 -0.58
C SER A 29 4.01 0.66 -0.43
N SER A 30 4.89 0.17 0.45
CA SER A 30 5.02 -1.26 0.74
C SER A 30 3.73 -1.85 1.34
N THR A 31 3.14 -1.15 2.32
CA THR A 31 1.90 -1.58 2.97
C THR A 31 0.76 -1.69 1.95
N ILE A 32 0.52 -0.64 1.17
CA ILE A 32 -0.54 -0.63 0.14
C ILE A 32 -0.33 -1.75 -0.88
N ASN A 33 0.92 -1.97 -1.32
CA ASN A 33 1.23 -3.04 -2.26
C ASN A 33 1.00 -4.45 -1.65
N SER A 34 1.16 -4.61 -0.34
CA SER A 34 0.95 -5.88 0.36
C SER A 34 -0.50 -6.14 0.80
N SER A 35 -1.31 -5.09 1.02
CA SER A 35 -2.70 -5.21 1.49
C SER A 35 -3.60 -6.02 0.57
N TRP A 36 -3.24 -6.14 -0.71
CA TRP A 36 -3.91 -7.03 -1.66
C TRP A 36 -3.87 -8.50 -1.22
N GLY A 37 -2.77 -8.95 -0.61
CA GLY A 37 -2.69 -10.29 -0.02
C GLY A 37 -3.62 -10.46 1.17
N GLY A 38 -3.79 -9.42 1.99
CA GLY A 38 -4.73 -9.42 3.12
C GLY A 38 -6.20 -9.56 2.69
N LEU A 39 -6.58 -8.95 1.56
CA LEU A 39 -7.91 -9.13 0.95
C LEU A 39 -8.15 -10.58 0.51
N ALA A 40 -7.12 -11.27 0.00
CA ALA A 40 -7.21 -12.69 -0.35
C ALA A 40 -7.48 -13.56 0.89
N VAL A 41 -6.74 -13.31 1.98
CA VAL A 41 -6.88 -14.07 3.23
C VAL A 41 -8.25 -13.83 3.86
N ALA A 42 -8.78 -12.61 3.77
CA ALA A 42 -10.11 -12.28 4.29
C ALA A 42 -11.24 -13.05 3.59
N GLU A 43 -11.08 -13.47 2.33
CA GLU A 43 -12.07 -14.31 1.63
C GLU A 43 -12.17 -15.73 2.21
N TYR A 44 -11.07 -16.24 2.75
CA TYR A 44 -11.03 -17.56 3.37
C TYR A 44 -11.43 -17.54 4.85
N TRP A 45 -11.84 -16.39 5.39
CA TRP A 45 -12.29 -16.28 6.77
C TRP A 45 -13.82 -16.43 6.84
N PRO A 46 -14.32 -17.64 7.16
CA PRO A 46 -15.76 -17.85 7.31
C PRO A 46 -16.29 -17.04 8.49
N ARG A 47 -17.48 -16.45 8.34
CA ARG A 47 -18.22 -15.81 9.44
C ARG A 47 -17.54 -14.58 10.07
N ILE A 48 -16.84 -13.78 9.27
CA ILE A 48 -16.19 -12.52 9.73
C ILE A 48 -17.14 -11.62 10.52
N ASN A 49 -18.44 -11.60 10.15
CA ASN A 49 -19.48 -10.95 10.94
C ASN A 49 -20.70 -11.87 11.07
N GLY A 50 -20.56 -12.91 11.90
CA GLY A 50 -21.66 -13.82 12.23
C GLY A 50 -22.03 -14.78 11.11
N SER A 51 -22.96 -14.39 10.24
CA SER A 51 -23.41 -15.15 9.06
C SER A 51 -22.82 -14.65 7.74
N LEU A 52 -22.13 -13.51 7.75
CA LEU A 52 -21.53 -12.92 6.56
C LEU A 52 -20.11 -13.46 6.34
N THR A 53 -19.90 -14.00 5.15
CA THR A 53 -18.58 -14.33 4.64
C THR A 53 -18.14 -13.23 3.69
N LEU A 54 -16.88 -12.82 3.74
CA LEU A 54 -16.35 -11.87 2.77
C LEU A 54 -16.20 -12.59 1.43
N GLN A 55 -17.08 -12.32 0.48
CA GLN A 55 -16.88 -12.73 -0.90
C GLN A 55 -16.51 -11.50 -1.72
N VAL A 56 -15.37 -11.53 -2.38
CA VAL A 56 -14.98 -10.43 -3.27
C VAL A 56 -15.79 -10.53 -4.55
N HIS A 57 -16.62 -9.52 -4.76
CA HIS A 57 -17.51 -9.44 -5.92
C HIS A 57 -16.89 -8.71 -7.11
N VAL A 58 -15.75 -8.04 -6.93
CA VAL A 58 -15.14 -7.15 -7.92
C VAL A 58 -13.61 -7.15 -7.80
N GLY A 59 -12.92 -6.95 -8.91
CA GLY A 59 -11.46 -6.75 -8.92
C GLY A 59 -10.64 -8.02 -9.08
N MET A 60 -9.33 -7.88 -8.90
CA MET A 60 -8.33 -8.91 -9.20
C MET A 60 -8.53 -10.18 -8.38
N MET A 61 -8.95 -10.06 -7.13
CA MET A 61 -9.12 -11.23 -6.26
C MET A 61 -10.27 -12.13 -6.71
N LYS A 62 -11.41 -11.57 -7.14
CA LYS A 62 -12.49 -12.34 -7.77
C LYS A 62 -12.03 -13.08 -9.03
N LEU A 63 -11.21 -12.42 -9.86
CA LEU A 63 -10.65 -13.06 -11.05
C LEU A 63 -9.79 -14.26 -10.65
N ILE A 64 -8.97 -14.13 -9.62
CA ILE A 64 -8.15 -15.23 -9.10
C ILE A 64 -9.03 -16.34 -8.54
N THR A 65 -9.92 -16.03 -7.59
CA THR A 65 -10.69 -17.03 -6.85
C THR A 65 -11.69 -17.76 -7.74
N SER A 66 -12.35 -17.07 -8.68
CA SER A 66 -13.23 -17.71 -9.67
C SER A 66 -12.45 -18.64 -10.61
N ASN A 67 -11.30 -18.22 -11.13
CA ASN A 67 -10.53 -19.06 -12.04
C ASN A 67 -9.88 -20.25 -11.32
N VAL A 68 -9.41 -20.07 -10.08
CA VAL A 68 -8.87 -21.18 -9.26
C VAL A 68 -9.97 -22.19 -8.93
N ALA A 69 -11.16 -21.73 -8.54
CA ALA A 69 -12.29 -22.62 -8.25
C ALA A 69 -12.74 -23.44 -9.47
N ASN A 70 -12.60 -22.90 -10.67
CA ASN A 70 -12.92 -23.58 -11.93
C ASN A 70 -11.76 -24.41 -12.51
N GLY A 71 -10.65 -24.56 -11.79
CA GLY A 71 -9.47 -25.32 -12.26
C GLY A 71 -8.57 -24.59 -13.26
N HIS A 72 -8.86 -23.33 -13.58
CA HIS A 72 -8.08 -22.48 -14.50
C HIS A 72 -6.93 -21.75 -13.79
N THR A 73 -6.12 -22.47 -13.02
CA THR A 73 -5.05 -21.91 -12.17
C THR A 73 -3.98 -21.14 -12.96
N VAL A 74 -3.65 -21.59 -14.18
CA VAL A 74 -2.68 -20.92 -15.06
C VAL A 74 -3.18 -19.56 -15.54
N ILE A 75 -4.47 -19.46 -15.87
CA ILE A 75 -5.10 -18.22 -16.33
C ILE A 75 -5.20 -17.25 -15.15
N ALA A 76 -5.60 -17.75 -13.98
CA ALA A 76 -5.63 -16.99 -12.74
C ALA A 76 -4.27 -16.33 -12.47
N ALA A 77 -3.20 -17.12 -12.46
CA ALA A 77 -1.85 -16.66 -12.15
C ALA A 77 -1.28 -15.68 -13.18
N ARG A 78 -1.51 -15.91 -14.48
CA ARG A 78 -1.02 -15.03 -15.56
C ARG A 78 -1.77 -13.70 -15.60
N ALA A 79 -3.09 -13.73 -15.53
CA ALA A 79 -3.90 -12.52 -15.55
C ALA A 79 -3.67 -11.67 -14.29
N SER A 80 -3.57 -12.31 -13.12
CA SER A 80 -3.31 -11.61 -11.86
C SER A 80 -1.92 -11.00 -11.80
N SER A 81 -0.88 -11.72 -12.25
CA SER A 81 0.50 -11.20 -12.22
C SER A 81 0.67 -10.01 -13.16
N LEU A 82 0.06 -10.04 -14.35
CA LEU A 82 0.07 -8.91 -15.28
C LEU A 82 -0.66 -7.69 -14.70
N LEU A 83 -1.88 -7.87 -14.20
CA LEU A 83 -2.65 -6.77 -13.60
C LEU A 83 -1.94 -6.19 -12.37
N PHE A 84 -1.33 -7.05 -11.54
CA PHE A 84 -0.53 -6.63 -10.40
C PHE A 84 0.68 -5.80 -10.84
N ALA A 85 1.41 -6.27 -11.86
CA ALA A 85 2.56 -5.53 -12.39
C ALA A 85 2.15 -4.14 -12.91
N ILE A 86 1.01 -4.02 -13.60
CA ILE A 86 0.48 -2.73 -14.07
C ILE A 86 0.19 -1.81 -12.89
N VAL A 87 -0.59 -2.28 -11.92
CA VAL A 87 -0.97 -1.47 -10.74
C VAL A 87 0.25 -1.06 -9.93
N ALA A 88 1.16 -2.00 -9.66
CA ALA A 88 2.39 -1.73 -8.92
C ALA A 88 3.31 -0.74 -9.65
N THR A 89 3.40 -0.83 -10.97
CA THR A 89 4.19 0.10 -11.80
C THR A 89 3.58 1.50 -11.78
N ILE A 90 2.26 1.62 -12.00
CA ILE A 90 1.54 2.90 -11.94
C ILE A 90 1.72 3.53 -10.55
N PHE A 91 1.56 2.75 -9.49
CA PHE A 91 1.71 3.21 -8.12
C PHE A 91 3.16 3.63 -7.80
N GLY A 92 4.14 2.87 -8.30
CA GLY A 92 5.57 3.22 -8.19
C GLY A 92 5.90 4.55 -8.87
N ILE A 93 5.40 4.74 -10.10
CA ILE A 93 5.66 5.94 -10.90
C ILE A 93 4.89 7.16 -10.39
N ILE A 94 3.62 7.02 -10.03
CA ILE A 94 2.77 8.16 -9.66
C ILE A 94 2.92 8.50 -8.19
N LEU A 95 2.95 7.51 -7.30
CA LEU A 95 2.92 7.78 -5.87
C LEU A 95 4.35 7.80 -5.31
N THR A 96 5.08 6.71 -5.50
CA THR A 96 6.41 6.57 -4.87
C THR A 96 7.40 7.59 -5.42
N LYS A 97 7.53 7.71 -6.75
CA LYS A 97 8.44 8.69 -7.36
C LYS A 97 8.10 10.13 -6.99
N ASN A 98 6.83 10.53 -7.05
CA ASN A 98 6.44 11.92 -6.75
C ASN A 98 6.61 12.25 -5.26
N LEU A 99 6.30 11.31 -4.36
CA LEU A 99 6.52 11.51 -2.94
C LEU A 99 8.02 11.54 -2.59
N MET A 100 8.84 10.70 -3.22
CA MET A 100 10.30 10.73 -3.05
C MET A 100 10.93 12.02 -3.60
N ASP A 101 10.49 12.49 -4.76
CA ASP A 101 10.91 13.78 -5.33
C ASP A 101 10.55 14.95 -4.41
N LEU A 102 9.32 14.97 -3.88
CA LEU A 102 8.88 15.97 -2.92
C LEU A 102 9.71 15.91 -1.63
N ALA A 103 10.02 14.71 -1.16
CA ALA A 103 10.84 14.51 0.01
C ALA A 103 12.29 14.98 -0.18
N SER A 104 12.89 14.68 -1.35
CA SER A 104 14.24 15.13 -1.71
C SER A 104 14.33 16.64 -1.79
N LYS A 105 13.32 17.30 -2.38
CA LYS A 105 13.26 18.77 -2.45
C LYS A 105 13.18 19.44 -1.07
N ARG A 106 12.52 18.79 -0.11
CA ARG A 106 12.45 19.31 1.27
C ARG A 106 13.76 19.13 2.03
N TYR A 107 14.51 18.06 1.75
CA TYR A 107 15.78 17.76 2.41
C TYR A 107 16.90 18.71 1.97
N VAL A 108 16.93 19.13 0.69
CA VAL A 108 17.95 20.06 0.15
C VAL A 108 17.79 21.49 0.68
N VAL A 109 16.63 21.86 1.21
CA VAL A 109 16.41 23.21 1.79
C VAL A 109 16.93 23.31 3.23
N GLU A 110 17.37 22.19 3.82
CA GLU A 110 17.94 22.13 5.18
C GLU A 110 19.48 22.07 5.21
N GLU A 111 20.16 22.01 4.04
CA GLU A 111 21.63 22.25 3.91
C GLU A 111 21.92 23.72 3.55
#